data_AF-A0AA88EBP9-F1
#
_entry.id   AF-A0AA88EBP9-F1
#
_cell.length_a   1.000
_cell.length_b   1.000
_cell.length_c   1.000
_cell.angle_alpha   90.00
_cell.angle_beta   90.00
_cell.angle_gamma   90.00
#
_symmetry.space_group_name_H-M   'P 1'
#
loop_
_entity.id
_entity.type
_entity.pdbx_description
1 polymer ?
#
loop_
_entity_poly.entity_id
_entity_poly.type
_entity_poly.pdbx_seq_one_letter_code
_entity_poly.pdbx_strand_id
1 'polypeptide(L)'
;MGDALCFEVGKHLGRFSINKVCLITGMKCVGSTYLAPTVDNRLMSRYFSTLRAVSREHSEVQLLNVKFDNNDNAVKLGLLYMVFCIPLANANSMKIDLKYFALDNNLEEFNAFPRGVLSWKAT
;
A
#
# COMPACT_ATOMS: atom_id res chain seq x y z
N MET A 1 -9.07 -22.51 2.18
CA MET A 1 -8.72 -21.57 1.09
C MET A 1 -7.61 -20.69 1.68
N GLY A 2 -6.37 -20.87 1.21
CA GLY A 2 -5.21 -20.01 1.49
C GLY A 2 -4.49 -20.15 2.84
N ASP A 3 -3.76 -21.26 3.09
CA ASP A 3 -2.91 -21.42 4.31
C ASP A 3 -1.45 -20.96 4.10
N ALA A 4 -1.12 -20.38 2.94
CA ALA A 4 0.23 -19.93 2.62
C ALA A 4 0.25 -18.80 1.58
N LEU A 5 1.05 -17.77 1.83
CA LEU A 5 1.44 -16.73 0.87
C LEU A 5 2.69 -17.20 0.13
N CYS A 6 2.70 -17.06 -1.20
CA CYS A 6 3.79 -17.53 -2.03
C CYS A 6 4.66 -16.37 -2.51
N PHE A 7 5.98 -16.50 -2.39
CA PHE A 7 6.94 -15.57 -2.99
C PHE A 7 7.77 -16.30 -4.04
N GLU A 8 7.87 -15.71 -5.23
CA GLU A 8 8.82 -16.15 -6.23
C GLU A 8 10.16 -15.44 -6.01
N VAL A 9 11.22 -16.21 -5.83
CA VAL A 9 12.60 -15.71 -5.70
C VAL A 9 13.45 -16.44 -6.73
N GLY A 10 13.83 -15.72 -7.80
CA GLY A 10 14.47 -16.33 -8.96
C GLY A 10 13.52 -17.29 -9.67
N LYS A 11 13.83 -18.60 -9.65
CA LYS A 11 12.98 -19.67 -10.21
C LYS A 11 12.29 -20.52 -9.13
N HIS A 12 12.38 -20.12 -7.87
CA HIS A 12 11.86 -20.90 -6.75
C HIS A 12 10.62 -20.23 -6.15
N LEU A 13 9.56 -21.02 -5.95
CA LEU A 13 8.35 -20.59 -5.27
C LEU A 13 8.40 -21.01 -3.80
N GLY A 14 8.64 -20.06 -2.90
CA GLY A 14 8.57 -20.28 -1.46
C GLY A 14 7.14 -20.11 -0.95
N ARG A 15 6.69 -21.00 -0.05
CA ARG A 15 5.35 -20.95 0.57
C ARG A 15 5.48 -20.67 2.06
N PHE A 16 4.82 -19.62 2.55
CA PHE A 16 4.99 -19.13 3.90
C PHE A 16 3.65 -18.96 4.60
N SER A 17 3.55 -19.40 5.86
CA SER A 17 2.41 -19.07 6.70
C SER A 17 2.39 -17.57 7.04
N ILE A 18 1.24 -17.04 7.45
CA ILE A 18 1.08 -15.61 7.75
C ILE A 18 2.10 -15.12 8.79
N ASN A 19 2.40 -15.94 9.81
CA ASN A 19 3.42 -15.61 10.82
C ASN A 19 4.82 -15.47 10.22
N LYS A 20 5.19 -16.33 9.26
CA LYS A 20 6.46 -16.23 8.54
C LYS A 20 6.50 -15.01 7.63
N VAL A 21 5.37 -14.66 7.00
CA VAL A 21 5.26 -13.42 6.21
C VAL A 21 5.49 -12.19 7.08
N CYS A 22 4.86 -12.10 8.25
CA CYS A 22 5.07 -10.96 9.16
C CYS A 22 6.54 -10.85 9.58
N LEU A 23 7.17 -11.99 9.88
CA LEU A 23 8.57 -12.03 10.27
C LEU A 23 9.49 -11.53 9.15
N ILE A 24 9.31 -12.03 7.93
CA ILE A 24 10.16 -11.69 6.78
C ILE A 24 9.99 -10.24 6.35
N THR A 25 8.75 -9.74 6.37
CA THR A 25 8.41 -8.43 5.81
C THR A 25 8.38 -7.31 6.84
N GLY A 26 8.41 -7.65 8.13
CA GLY A 26 8.17 -6.70 9.23
C GLY A 26 6.74 -6.14 9.27
N MET A 27 5.84 -6.62 8.39
CA MET A 27 4.47 -6.14 8.36
C MET A 27 3.66 -6.69 9.54
N LYS A 28 2.76 -5.86 10.04
CA LYS A 28 1.72 -6.33 10.95
C LYS A 28 0.68 -7.13 10.14
N CYS A 29 0.47 -8.40 10.48
CA CYS A 29 -0.54 -9.25 9.85
C CYS A 29 -1.67 -9.68 10.80
N VAL A 30 -1.92 -8.88 11.85
CA VAL A 30 -3.01 -9.08 12.80
C VAL A 30 -3.69 -7.74 13.10
N GLY A 31 -5.02 -7.75 13.23
CA GLY A 31 -5.83 -6.57 13.53
C GLY A 31 -6.81 -6.21 12.41
N SER A 32 -7.58 -5.15 12.63
CA SER A 32 -8.58 -4.68 11.67
C SER A 32 -7.95 -3.91 10.52
N THR A 33 -8.35 -4.23 9.29
CA THR A 33 -8.00 -3.47 8.08
C THR A 33 -9.04 -2.41 7.73
N TYR A 34 -9.98 -2.14 8.63
CA TYR A 34 -10.99 -1.10 8.43
C TYR A 34 -10.34 0.28 8.51
N LEU A 35 -10.62 1.10 7.49
CA LEU A 35 -10.28 2.51 7.46
C LEU A 35 -11.56 3.28 7.24
N ALA A 36 -11.83 4.25 8.11
CA ALA A 36 -12.92 5.18 7.90
C ALA A 36 -12.65 5.98 6.62
N PRO A 37 -13.68 6.27 5.80
CA PRO A 37 -13.54 7.21 4.70
C PRO A 37 -13.08 8.56 5.26
N THR A 38 -12.00 9.12 4.72
CA THR A 38 -11.59 10.49 5.03
C THR A 38 -12.18 11.45 4.00
N VAL A 39 -12.64 12.61 4.47
CA VAL A 39 -13.13 13.70 3.64
C VAL A 39 -11.98 14.59 3.16
N ASP A 40 -10.86 14.60 3.89
CA ASP A 40 -9.66 15.35 3.54
C ASP A 40 -8.59 14.40 2.97
N ASN A 41 -8.33 14.54 1.67
CA ASN A 41 -7.30 13.82 0.94
C ASN A 41 -6.33 14.82 0.31
N ARG A 42 -5.59 15.56 1.12
CA ARG A 42 -4.65 16.58 0.67
C ARG A 42 -3.65 16.07 -0.38
N LEU A 43 -3.14 14.84 -0.26
CA LEU A 43 -2.29 14.24 -1.30
C LEU A 43 -3.01 14.00 -2.61
N MET A 44 -4.26 13.51 -2.57
CA MET A 44 -5.11 13.33 -3.76
C MET A 44 -5.30 14.67 -4.46
N SER A 45 -5.70 15.70 -3.73
CA SER A 45 -5.91 17.04 -4.27
C SER A 45 -4.63 17.70 -4.78
N ARG A 46 -3.46 17.35 -4.24
CA ARG A 46 -2.19 17.98 -4.63
C ARG A 46 -1.52 17.29 -5.82
N TYR A 47 -1.45 15.96 -5.80
CA TYR A 47 -0.66 15.18 -6.76
C TYR A 47 -1.49 14.42 -7.77
N PHE A 48 -2.81 14.35 -7.59
CA PHE A 48 -3.72 13.58 -8.43
C PHE A 48 -5.01 14.34 -8.79
N SER A 49 -4.99 15.68 -8.73
CA SER A 49 -6.17 16.54 -8.89
C SER A 49 -6.94 16.33 -10.20
N THR A 50 -6.26 15.93 -11.26
CA THR A 50 -6.85 15.70 -12.59
C THR A 50 -7.44 14.30 -12.74
N LEU A 51 -7.24 13.41 -11.77
CA LEU A 51 -7.64 12.02 -11.84
C LEU A 51 -8.91 11.76 -11.03
N ARG A 52 -9.88 11.07 -11.66
CA ARG A 52 -11.09 10.60 -10.97
C ARG A 52 -10.83 9.37 -10.09
N ALA A 53 -9.76 8.65 -10.36
CA ALA A 53 -9.31 7.50 -9.59
C ALA A 53 -7.80 7.37 -9.76
N VAL A 54 -7.09 6.97 -8.70
CA VAL A 54 -5.65 6.74 -8.74
C VAL A 54 -5.42 5.25 -8.88
N SER A 55 -4.48 4.86 -9.73
CA SER A 55 -3.99 3.48 -9.80
C SER A 55 -2.55 3.42 -9.28
N ARG A 56 -2.02 2.20 -9.15
CA ARG A 56 -0.60 1.99 -8.85
C ARG A 56 0.30 2.70 -9.85
N GLU A 57 -0.02 2.58 -11.15
CA GLU A 57 0.72 3.24 -12.23
C GLU A 57 0.74 4.76 -12.06
N HIS A 58 -0.41 5.38 -11.77
CA HIS A 58 -0.46 6.82 -11.51
C HIS A 58 0.44 7.21 -10.34
N SER A 59 0.47 6.41 -9.27
CA SER A 59 1.33 6.67 -8.10
C SER A 59 2.82 6.54 -8.43
N GLU A 60 3.18 5.54 -9.23
CA GLU A 60 4.55 5.35 -9.73
C GLU A 60 5.00 6.51 -10.62
N VAL A 61 4.17 6.92 -11.58
CA VAL A 61 4.42 8.08 -12.45
C VAL A 61 4.58 9.36 -11.63
N GLN A 62 3.73 9.59 -10.62
CA GLN A 62 3.89 10.76 -9.75
C GLN A 62 5.18 10.71 -8.95
N LEU A 63 5.54 9.56 -8.36
CA LEU A 63 6.80 9.40 -7.61
C LEU A 63 8.05 9.70 -8.47
N LEU A 64 8.02 9.32 -9.75
CA LEU A 64 9.15 9.52 -10.66
C LEU A 64 9.26 10.95 -11.20
N ASN A 65 8.15 11.66 -11.34
CA ASN A 65 8.10 12.95 -12.06
C ASN A 65 7.87 14.16 -11.14
N VAL A 66 7.34 13.97 -9.93
CA VAL A 66 7.09 15.08 -9.00
C VAL A 66 8.40 15.58 -8.42
N LYS A 67 8.59 16.91 -8.48
CA LYS A 67 9.51 17.60 -7.58
C LYS A 67 8.80 17.79 -6.25
N PHE A 68 9.27 17.10 -5.22
CA PHE A 68 8.69 17.24 -3.89
C PHE A 68 9.24 18.51 -3.23
N ASP A 69 8.33 19.43 -2.93
CA ASP A 69 8.66 20.66 -2.18
C ASP A 69 8.91 20.35 -0.68
N ASN A 70 8.53 19.15 -0.22
CA ASN A 70 8.63 18.70 1.16
C ASN A 70 8.89 17.17 1.18
N ASN A 71 9.90 16.75 1.95
CA ASN A 71 10.24 15.35 2.16
C ASN A 71 9.09 14.54 2.75
N ASP A 72 8.25 15.12 3.61
CA ASP A 72 7.10 14.40 4.19
C ASP A 72 6.11 13.96 3.11
N ASN A 73 5.87 14.80 2.10
CA ASN A 73 4.96 14.44 1.01
C ASN A 73 5.56 13.31 0.15
N ALA A 74 6.88 13.31 -0.05
CA ALA A 74 7.58 12.24 -0.74
C ALA A 74 7.45 10.91 0.02
N VAL A 75 7.68 10.95 1.34
CA VAL A 75 7.51 9.78 2.21
C VAL A 75 6.08 9.27 2.14
N LYS A 76 5.08 10.14 2.32
CA LYS A 76 3.67 9.73 2.30
C LYS A 76 3.24 9.14 0.95
N LEU A 77 3.71 9.71 -0.16
CA LEU A 77 3.43 9.16 -1.50
C LEU A 77 4.11 7.81 -1.70
N GLY A 78 5.34 7.65 -1.21
CA GLY A 78 6.06 6.36 -1.22
C GLY A 78 5.37 5.30 -0.37
N LEU A 79 4.84 5.69 0.79
CA LEU A 79 4.07 4.83 1.67
C LEU A 79 2.74 4.40 1.03
N LEU A 80 2.04 5.33 0.39
CA LEU A 80 0.87 5.04 -0.42
C LEU A 80 1.23 4.00 -1.49
N TYR A 81 2.26 4.24 -2.30
CA TYR A 81 2.73 3.28 -3.31
C TYR A 81 3.07 1.89 -2.72
N MET A 82 3.71 1.82 -1.55
CA MET A 82 4.04 0.56 -0.87
C MET A 82 2.81 -0.23 -0.39
N VAL A 83 1.72 0.44 0.02
CA VAL A 83 0.44 -0.22 0.35
C VAL A 83 -0.13 -1.00 -0.83
N PHE A 84 0.25 -0.65 -2.07
CA PHE A 84 -0.26 -1.30 -3.28
C PHE A 84 0.75 -2.28 -3.90
N CYS A 85 2.04 -2.13 -3.61
CA CYS A 85 3.06 -3.02 -4.17
C CYS A 85 3.15 -4.37 -3.42
N ILE A 86 3.11 -4.35 -2.08
CA ILE A 86 3.40 -5.55 -1.26
C ILE A 86 2.14 -6.38 -0.98
N PRO A 87 0.97 -5.78 -0.66
CA PRO A 87 -0.24 -6.51 -0.33
C PRO A 87 -1.13 -6.89 -1.50
N LEU A 88 -0.97 -6.25 -2.66
CA LEU A 88 -1.93 -6.44 -3.72
C LEU A 88 -1.37 -7.19 -4.91
N ALA A 89 -0.06 -7.19 -5.20
CA ALA A 89 0.52 -7.88 -6.37
C ALA A 89 -0.36 -7.74 -7.65
N ASN A 90 -1.10 -6.64 -7.73
CA ASN A 90 -2.20 -6.50 -8.67
C ASN A 90 -1.67 -5.75 -9.90
N ALA A 91 -2.33 -5.99 -11.03
CA ALA A 91 -2.05 -5.29 -12.26
C ALA A 91 -1.96 -3.78 -12.02
N ASN A 92 -1.04 -3.11 -12.73
CA ASN A 92 -0.78 -1.67 -12.60
C ASN A 92 -2.03 -0.80 -12.78
N SER A 93 -3.06 -1.33 -13.45
CA SER A 93 -4.37 -0.71 -13.69
C SER A 93 -5.34 -0.76 -12.50
N MET A 94 -5.04 -1.49 -11.43
CA MET A 94 -5.93 -1.58 -10.27
C MET A 94 -6.09 -0.21 -9.60
N LYS A 95 -7.35 0.18 -9.38
CA LYS A 95 -7.69 1.42 -8.70
C LYS A 95 -7.46 1.32 -7.20
N ILE A 96 -6.83 2.35 -6.66
CA ILE A 96 -6.61 2.57 -5.23
C ILE A 96 -7.92 3.03 -4.61
N ASP A 97 -8.32 2.35 -3.54
CA ASP A 97 -9.40 2.83 -2.68
C ASP A 97 -8.94 4.10 -1.96
N LEU A 98 -9.70 5.18 -2.09
CA LEU A 98 -9.37 6.48 -1.53
C LEU A 98 -9.21 6.44 0.00
N LYS A 99 -9.81 5.47 0.69
CA LYS A 99 -9.63 5.32 2.15
C LYS A 99 -8.17 5.12 2.56
N TYR A 100 -7.31 4.58 1.69
CA TYR A 100 -5.89 4.40 2.01
C TYR A 100 -5.11 5.71 2.04
N PHE A 101 -5.62 6.75 1.40
CA PHE A 101 -5.05 8.09 1.53
C PHE A 101 -5.22 8.61 2.96
N ALA A 102 -6.19 8.16 3.75
CA ALA A 102 -6.32 8.54 5.16
C ALA A 102 -5.08 8.18 6.01
N LEU A 103 -4.32 7.16 5.59
CA LEU A 103 -3.10 6.74 6.29
C LEU A 103 -1.92 7.71 6.10
N ASP A 104 -2.02 8.67 5.16
CA ASP A 104 -0.97 9.65 4.90
C ASP A 104 -0.82 10.68 6.05
N ASN A 105 -1.86 10.85 6.86
CA ASN A 105 -1.90 11.89 7.88
C ASN A 105 -1.08 11.51 9.11
N ASN A 106 -0.90 10.22 9.37
CA ASN A 106 -0.21 9.72 10.56
C ASN A 106 0.68 8.52 10.24
N LEU A 107 2.00 8.72 10.30
CA LEU A 107 3.00 7.68 10.05
C LEU A 107 2.94 6.53 11.07
N GLU A 108 2.55 6.82 12.31
CA GLU A 108 2.38 5.78 13.34
C GLU A 108 1.18 4.89 13.01
N GLU A 109 0.05 5.48 12.57
CA GLU A 109 -1.11 4.72 12.11
C GLU A 109 -0.77 3.88 10.88
N PHE A 110 0.01 4.43 9.93
CA PHE A 110 0.47 3.68 8.77
C PHE A 110 1.32 2.46 9.15
N ASN A 111 2.23 2.62 10.13
CA ASN A 111 3.06 1.52 10.63
C ASN A 111 2.25 0.51 11.45
N ALA A 112 1.25 0.97 12.18
CA ALA A 112 0.35 0.11 12.96
C ALA A 112 -0.75 -0.55 12.13
N PHE A 113 -1.00 -0.08 10.90
CA PHE A 113 -2.01 -0.61 9.99
C PHE A 113 -1.64 -2.04 9.54
N PRO A 114 -2.54 -3.04 9.68
CA PRO A 114 -2.20 -4.45 9.48
C PRO A 114 -2.17 -4.85 7.99
N ARG A 115 -1.23 -4.26 7.24
CA ARG A 115 -1.05 -4.43 5.79
C ARG A 115 -0.79 -5.87 5.38
N GLY A 116 -0.15 -6.67 6.24
CA GLY A 116 0.07 -8.09 5.99
C GLY A 116 -1.23 -8.90 5.91
N VAL A 117 -2.33 -8.44 6.55
CA VAL A 117 -3.66 -9.07 6.42
C VAL A 117 -4.23 -8.84 5.03
N LEU A 118 -4.01 -7.66 4.43
CA LEU A 118 -4.43 -7.38 3.06
C LEU A 118 -3.66 -8.25 2.07
N SER A 119 -2.34 -8.40 2.29
CA SER A 119 -1.47 -9.29 1.49
C SER A 119 -1.98 -10.71 1.48
N TRP A 120 -2.31 -11.21 2.67
CA TRP A 120 -2.82 -12.56 2.86
C TRP A 120 -4.15 -12.81 2.17
N LYS A 121 -5.09 -11.85 2.24
CA LYS A 121 -6.41 -11.97 1.61
C LYS A 121 -6.37 -11.87 0.08
N ALA A 122 -5.32 -11.28 -0.48
CA ALA A 122 -5.14 -11.14 -1.92
C ALA A 122 -4.48 -12.37 -2.57
N THR A 123 -4.03 -13.36 -1.77
CA THR A 123 -3.42 -14.62 -2.25
C THR A 123 -4.42 -15.77 -2.24
#